data_AF-A0A0F9ZM24-F1
#
_entry.id   AF-A0A0F9ZM24-F1
#
_cell.length_a   1.000
_cell.length_b   1.000
_cell.length_c   1.000
_cell.angle_alpha   90.00
_cell.angle_beta   90.00
_cell.angle_gamma   90.00
#
_symmetry.space_group_name_H-M   'P 1'
#
loop_
_entity.id
_entity.type
_entity.pdbx_description
1 polymer ?
#
loop_
_entity_poly.entity_id
_entity_poly.type
_entity_poly.pdbx_seq_one_letter_code
_entity_poly.pdbx_strand_id
1 'polypeptide(L)'
;MQTLILPGYSAKNKVWVDETAKNLKFDGIIRPFYWAHWTDDTKKFDANEKANLIIKHLHGEKADIIAKDEGLEIANIIKSEIPDQIISIN
;
A
#
# COMPACT_ATOMS: atom_id res chain seq x y z
N MET A 1 -9.47 7.85 -9.52
CA MET A 1 -8.43 6.80 -9.61
C MET A 1 -7.34 7.16 -8.64
N GLN A 2 -6.82 6.17 -7.93
CA GLN A 2 -5.84 6.38 -6.88
C GLN A 2 -4.63 5.47 -7.06
N THR A 3 -3.48 5.89 -6.55
CA THR A 3 -2.27 5.07 -6.53
C THR A 3 -1.88 4.82 -5.09
N LEU A 4 -1.86 3.55 -4.69
CA LEU A 4 -1.43 3.13 -3.35
C LEU A 4 0.08 2.89 -3.36
N ILE A 5 0.79 3.37 -2.35
CA ILE A 5 2.22 3.10 -2.18
C ILE A 5 2.39 2.22 -0.94
N LEU A 6 2.76 0.95 -1.14
CA LEU A 6 2.86 -0.07 -0.11
C LEU A 6 4.32 -0.43 0.18
N PRO A 7 4.90 0.05 1.30
CA PRO A 7 6.29 -0.26 1.65
C PRO A 7 6.47 -1.64 2.28
N GLY A 8 7.71 -2.13 2.28
CA GLY A 8 8.10 -3.28 3.09
C GLY A 8 8.10 -3.01 4.59
N TYR A 9 8.39 -4.05 5.38
CA TYR A 9 8.27 -4.06 6.84
C TYR A 9 9.20 -3.08 7.56
N SER A 10 10.41 -2.81 7.06
CA SER A 10 11.39 -1.99 7.77
C SER A 10 11.00 -0.51 7.88
N ALA A 11 11.22 0.12 9.04
CA ALA A 11 11.02 1.56 9.24
C ALA A 11 11.87 2.44 8.30
N LYS A 12 12.98 1.91 7.78
CA LYS A 12 13.80 2.58 6.75
C LYS A 12 13.02 2.85 5.45
N ASN A 13 11.96 2.07 5.20
CA ASN A 13 11.12 2.24 4.02
C ASN A 13 10.27 3.51 4.05
N LYS A 14 10.15 4.18 5.20
CA LYS A 14 9.47 5.48 5.28
C LYS A 14 10.04 6.49 4.28
N VAL A 15 11.38 6.58 4.20
CA VAL A 15 12.06 7.49 3.26
C VAL A 15 11.68 7.16 1.82
N TRP A 16 11.64 5.87 1.48
CA TRP A 16 11.23 5.42 0.15
C TRP A 16 9.77 5.79 -0.15
N VAL A 17 8.84 5.63 0.80
CA VAL A 17 7.43 6.05 0.62
C VAL A 17 7.35 7.54 0.33
N ASP A 18 8.04 8.35 1.14
CA ASP A 18 8.04 9.82 1.02
C ASP A 18 8.60 10.24 -0.36
N GLU A 19 9.72 9.64 -0.79
CA GLU A 19 10.35 9.93 -2.07
C GLU A 19 9.50 9.47 -3.26
N THR A 20 8.92 8.27 -3.19
CA THR A 20 8.03 7.76 -4.24
C THR A 20 6.79 8.65 -4.38
N ALA A 21 6.14 9.01 -3.27
CA ALA A 21 4.95 9.87 -3.29
C ALA A 21 5.27 11.27 -3.85
N LYS A 22 6.42 11.84 -3.48
CA LYS A 22 6.85 13.16 -3.95
C LYS A 22 7.18 13.19 -5.44
N ASN A 23 7.79 12.12 -5.95
CA ASN A 23 8.27 12.07 -7.34
C ASN A 23 7.24 11.52 -8.33
N LEU A 24 6.19 10.88 -7.84
CA LEU A 24 5.12 10.34 -8.68
C LEU A 24 4.30 11.48 -9.29
N LYS A 25 4.43 11.64 -10.61
CA LYS A 25 3.60 12.57 -11.39
C LYS A 25 2.28 11.88 -11.73
N PHE A 26 1.25 12.18 -10.96
CA PHE A 26 -0.07 11.60 -11.13
C PHE A 26 -1.15 12.63 -10.83
N ASP A 27 -2.13 12.79 -11.72
CA ASP A 27 -3.22 13.77 -11.59
C ASP A 27 -4.35 13.30 -10.65
N GLY A 28 -4.24 12.07 -10.11
CA GLY A 28 -5.20 11.51 -9.16
C GLY A 28 -4.71 11.53 -7.71
N ILE A 29 -5.31 10.68 -6.87
CA ILE A 29 -5.00 10.63 -5.45
C ILE A 29 -3.83 9.68 -5.21
N ILE A 30 -2.74 10.18 -4.63
CA ILE A 30 -1.62 9.36 -4.15
C ILE A 30 -1.85 9.02 -2.68
N ARG A 31 -1.83 7.73 -2.33
CA ARG A 31 -2.01 7.25 -0.96
C ARG A 31 -0.78 6.50 -0.45
N PRO A 32 0.15 7.19 0.21
CA PRO A 32 1.25 6.54 0.90
C PRO A 32 0.78 5.82 2.16
N PHE A 33 1.23 4.58 2.36
CA PHE A 33 0.99 3.82 3.59
C PHE A 33 2.22 3.84 4.50
N TYR A 34 1.97 3.99 5.79
CA TYR A 34 2.99 3.96 6.84
C TYR A 34 2.59 2.91 7.86
N TRP A 35 3.53 2.05 8.23
CA TRP A 35 3.23 0.99 9.18
C TRP A 35 3.36 1.47 10.61
N ALA A 36 2.34 1.20 11.42
CA ALA A 36 2.31 1.61 12.83
C ALA A 36 3.46 1.00 13.65
N HIS A 37 3.89 -0.22 13.29
CA HIS A 37 5.01 -0.90 13.95
C HIS A 37 6.36 -0.22 13.73
N TRP A 38 6.46 0.76 12.83
CA TRP A 38 7.68 1.57 12.69
C TRP A 38 7.94 2.50 13.88
N THR A 39 6.90 2.83 14.64
CA THR A 39 6.96 3.74 15.78
C THR A 39 6.53 3.08 17.10
N ASP A 40 5.91 1.90 17.02
CA ASP A 40 5.36 1.18 18.17
C ASP A 40 5.55 -0.33 17.97
N ASP A 41 6.60 -0.87 18.58
CA ASP A 41 6.97 -2.30 18.49
C ASP A 41 5.90 -3.24 19.09
N THR A 42 4.91 -2.71 19.82
CA THR A 42 3.77 -3.52 20.32
C THR A 42 2.75 -3.82 19.22
N LYS A 43 2.79 -3.08 18.11
CA LYS A 43 1.93 -3.33 16.95
C LYS A 43 2.53 -4.45 16.13
N LYS A 44 1.75 -5.52 15.97
CA LYS A 44 2.10 -6.60 15.05
C LYS A 44 1.77 -6.21 13.61
N PHE A 45 2.63 -6.64 12.70
CA PHE A 45 2.35 -6.60 11.28
C PHE A 45 1.72 -7.93 10.85
N ASP A 46 0.58 -7.85 10.19
CA ASP A 46 -0.10 -8.98 9.58
C ASP A 46 -0.59 -8.56 8.19
N ALA A 47 -0.12 -9.24 7.14
CA ALA A 47 -0.37 -8.85 5.76
C ALA A 47 -1.87 -8.92 5.40
N ASN A 48 -2.59 -9.93 5.91
CA ASN A 48 -4.02 -10.09 5.67
C ASN A 48 -4.83 -8.99 6.35
N GLU A 49 -4.51 -8.63 7.59
CA GLU A 49 -5.14 -7.52 8.30
C GLU A 49 -4.93 -6.20 7.54
N LYS A 50 -3.70 -5.94 7.07
CA LYS A 50 -3.41 -4.72 6.29
C LYS A 50 -4.13 -4.71 4.96
N ALA A 51 -4.14 -5.81 4.22
CA ALA A 51 -4.90 -5.94 2.97
C ALA A 51 -6.39 -5.64 3.19
N ASN A 52 -7.00 -6.28 4.21
CA ASN A 52 -8.41 -6.07 4.56
C ASN A 52 -8.74 -4.61 4.89
N LEU A 53 -7.86 -3.91 5.62
CA LEU A 53 -8.05 -2.49 5.93
C LEU A 53 -7.96 -1.62 4.67
N ILE A 54 -7.01 -1.91 3.78
CA ILE A 54 -6.84 -1.19 2.52
C ILE A 54 -8.05 -1.40 1.61
N ILE A 55 -8.54 -2.63 1.49
CA ILE A 55 -9.74 -2.97 0.67
C ILE A 55 -10.96 -2.20 1.18
N LYS A 56 -11.18 -2.17 2.49
CA LYS A 56 -12.27 -1.38 3.09
C LYS A 56 -12.14 0.10 2.76
N HIS A 57 -10.92 0.63 2.78
CA HIS A 57 -10.64 2.04 2.47
C HIS A 57 -10.78 2.39 0.98
N LEU A 58 -10.61 1.42 0.07
CA LEU A 58 -10.83 1.65 -1.36
C LEU A 58 -12.29 1.91 -1.70
N HIS A 59 -13.25 1.43 -0.90
CA HIS A 59 -14.69 1.66 -1.10
C HIS A 59 -15.18 1.36 -2.54
N GLY A 60 -14.57 0.40 -3.23
CA GLY A 60 -14.93 0.03 -4.62
C GLY A 60 -14.23 0.85 -5.70
N GLU A 61 -13.39 1.83 -5.35
CA GLU A 61 -12.63 2.61 -6.31
C GLU A 61 -11.48 1.81 -6.94
N LYS A 62 -11.18 2.11 -8.21
CA LYS A 62 -10.03 1.52 -8.89
C LYS A 62 -8.71 2.13 -8.43
N ALA A 63 -7.70 1.27 -8.29
CA ALA A 63 -6.38 1.63 -7.82
C ALA A 63 -5.25 1.01 -8.65
N ASP A 64 -4.20 1.81 -8.84
CA ASP A 64 -2.85 1.31 -9.12
C ASP A 64 -2.10 1.08 -7.81
N ILE A 65 -1.19 0.12 -7.78
CA ILE A 65 -0.35 -0.16 -6.61
C ILE A 65 1.11 -0.03 -7.02
N ILE A 66 1.90 0.69 -6.22
CA ILE A 66 3.35 0.66 -6.22
C ILE A 66 3.80 -0.01 -4.93
N ALA A 67 4.50 -1.13 -5.01
CA ALA A 67 4.80 -1.95 -3.85
C ALA A 67 6.24 -2.49 -3.85
N LYS A 68 6.77 -2.78 -2.66
CA LYS A 68 8.01 -3.52 -2.51
C LYS A 68 8.02 -4.40 -1.27
N ASP A 69 8.83 -5.45 -1.29
CA ASP A 69 9.01 -6.41 -0.21
C ASP A 69 7.65 -6.92 0.33
N GLU A 70 7.39 -6.82 1.64
CA GLU A 70 6.10 -7.22 2.25
C GLU A 70 4.90 -6.40 1.74
N GLY A 71 5.13 -5.20 1.20
CA GLY A 71 4.09 -4.44 0.52
C GLY A 71 3.58 -5.13 -0.75
N LEU A 72 4.44 -5.90 -1.43
CA LEU A 72 4.06 -6.67 -2.62
C LEU A 72 3.19 -7.87 -2.22
N GLU A 73 3.48 -8.50 -1.08
CA GLU A 73 2.63 -9.56 -0.52
C GLU A 73 1.21 -9.01 -0.26
N ILE A 74 1.10 -7.86 0.40
CA ILE A 74 -0.19 -7.18 0.62
C ILE A 74 -0.88 -6.88 -0.71
N ALA A 75 -0.14 -6.34 -1.69
CA ALA A 75 -0.70 -6.03 -3.02
C ALA A 75 -1.30 -7.26 -3.71
N ASN A 76 -0.64 -8.41 -3.61
CA ASN A 76 -1.10 -9.67 -4.19
C ASN A 76 -2.37 -10.18 -3.50
N ILE A 77 -2.45 -10.08 -2.17
CA ILE A 77 -3.67 -10.42 -1.42
C ILE A 77 -4.83 -9.54 -1.88
N ILE A 78 -4.62 -8.21 -1.96
CA ILE A 78 -5.63 -7.27 -2.44
C ILE A 78 -6.09 -7.63 -3.86
N LYS A 79 -5.16 -7.89 -4.78
CA LYS A 79 -5.49 -8.26 -6.17
C LYS A 79 -6.28 -9.56 -6.24
N SER A 80 -6.00 -10.53 -5.37
CA SER A 80 -6.74 -11.78 -5.30
C SER A 80 -8.18 -11.57 -4.79
N GLU A 81 -8.39 -10.65 -3.85
CA GLU A 81 -9.72 -10.41 -3.25
C GLU A 81 -10.60 -9.48 -4.10
N ILE A 82 -10.02 -8.45 -4.71
CA ILE A 82 -10.75 -7.44 -5.50
C ILE A 82 -10.11 -7.21 -6.88
N PRO A 83 -10.00 -8.25 -7.73
CA PRO A 83 -9.23 -8.21 -8.98
C PRO A 83 -9.69 -7.11 -9.94
N ASP A 84 -10.99 -6.79 -9.98
CA ASP A 84 -11.58 -5.79 -10.88
C ASP A 84 -11.26 -4.35 -10.48
N GLN A 85 -10.86 -4.12 -9.23
CA GLN A 85 -10.49 -2.81 -8.71
C GLN A 85 -9.01 -2.49 -8.92
N ILE A 86 -8.15 -3.50 -9.03
CA ILE A 86 -6.70 -3.28 -9.17
C ILE A 86 -6.29 -3.24 -10.64
N ILE A 87 -5.86 -2.07 -11.09
CA ILE A 87 -5.48 -1.81 -12.48
C ILE A 87 -4.09 -2.38 -12.76
N SER A 88 -3.10 -2.03 -11.93
CA SER A 88 -1.72 -2.50 -12.06
C SER A 88 -1.03 -2.65 -10.69
N ILE A 89 0.03 -3.45 -10.65
CA ILE A 89 0.98 -3.56 -9.52
C ILE A 89 2.37 -3.35 -10.10
N ASN A 90 3.10 -2.38 -9.57
CA ASN A 90 4.46 -2.01 -9.98
C ASN A 90 5.43 -2.09 -8.81
#